data_AF-A0A0G4H6P3-F1
#
_entry.id   AF-A0A0G4H6P3-F1
#
_cell.length_a   1.000
_cell.length_b   1.000
_cell.length_c   1.000
_cell.angle_alpha   90.00
_cell.angle_beta   90.00
_cell.angle_gamma   90.00
#
_symmetry.space_group_name_H-M   'P 1'
#
loop_
_entity.id
_entity.type
_entity.pdbx_description
1 polymer ?
#
loop_
_entity_poly.entity_id
_entity_poly.type
_entity_poly.pdbx_seq_one_letter_code
_entity_poly.pdbx_strand_id
1 'polypeptide(L)'
;MDYLLRMTHIVEEGGPWERCLQLLHLLKNCGHLPSLPIIITPDDVRQVGTKMVFDSQPPAMRQLSLFRSRADDVGFPSIFSKRIKSRDRQALTEAFNRFLTPDMLPGDLPAVHTSDPPVIYDRYGATSSSDIAASFTDMCLYAIFTDIAGIHGFVEPDEIMTRTAQQQLMERLGQLTSRMDPTWSGSRLAYVWMGRFPEWGWCNTNVVVCGDKATDEFAALVHVDVFHLFHQPSQTCDLWIVTTEPRVPRQRSSAQRCPRTAALIRAKVDAMEAESLVARRCAY
;
A
#
# COMPACT_ATOMS: atom_id res chain seq x y z
N MET A 1 12.96 -34.36 -1.55
CA MET A 1 13.60 -33.94 -0.28
C MET A 1 14.03 -32.46 -0.36
N ASP A 2 14.74 -32.05 -1.41
CA ASP A 2 15.19 -30.65 -1.63
C ASP A 2 14.07 -29.58 -1.49
N TYR A 3 12.89 -29.82 -2.07
CA TYR A 3 11.74 -28.91 -1.95
C TYR A 3 11.34 -28.61 -0.51
N LEU A 4 11.20 -29.64 0.34
CA LEU A 4 10.76 -29.46 1.73
C LEU A 4 11.82 -28.72 2.55
N LEU A 5 13.10 -29.04 2.36
CA LEU A 5 14.20 -28.35 3.05
C LEU A 5 14.26 -26.87 2.67
N ARG A 6 14.12 -26.55 1.38
CA ARG A 6 14.04 -25.17 0.91
C ARG A 6 12.82 -24.44 1.44
N MET A 7 11.66 -25.11 1.48
CA MET A 7 10.44 -24.54 2.02
C MET A 7 10.57 -24.22 3.51
N THR A 8 11.09 -25.16 4.31
CA THR A 8 11.38 -24.94 5.74
C THR A 8 12.29 -23.73 5.94
N HIS A 9 13.41 -23.65 5.20
CA HIS A 9 14.30 -22.48 5.26
C HIS A 9 13.57 -21.18 4.92
N ILE A 10 12.71 -21.16 3.90
CA ILE A 10 11.95 -19.95 3.54
C ILE A 10 10.96 -19.53 4.63
N VAL A 11 10.29 -20.47 5.29
CA VAL A 11 9.36 -20.15 6.39
C VAL A 11 10.10 -19.62 7.60
N GLU A 12 11.20 -20.27 7.98
CA GLU A 12 11.99 -19.93 9.17
C GLU A 12 12.75 -18.60 8.98
N GLU A 13 13.40 -18.42 7.83
CA GLU A 13 14.25 -17.26 7.55
C GLU A 13 13.52 -16.14 6.78
N GLY A 14 12.23 -16.31 6.49
CA GLY A 14 11.40 -15.30 5.84
C GLY A 14 11.10 -14.08 6.73
N GLY A 15 11.23 -14.22 8.05
CA GLY A 15 10.91 -13.20 9.04
C GLY A 15 9.41 -13.04 9.32
N PRO A 16 8.97 -11.91 9.96
CA PRO A 16 7.60 -11.76 10.48
C PRO A 16 6.54 -11.65 9.37
N TRP A 17 5.63 -12.61 9.28
CA TRP A 17 4.68 -12.73 8.16
C TRP A 17 3.45 -11.83 8.27
N GLU A 18 3.24 -11.14 9.39
CA GLU A 18 2.00 -10.40 9.70
C GLU A 18 1.66 -9.35 8.64
N ARG A 19 2.64 -8.52 8.24
CA ARG A 19 2.45 -7.50 7.19
C ARG A 19 2.21 -8.12 5.82
N CYS A 20 2.81 -9.28 5.58
CA CYS A 20 2.68 -10.02 4.34
C CYS A 20 1.29 -10.66 4.22
N LEU A 21 0.73 -11.18 5.32
CA LEU A 21 -0.63 -11.71 5.37
C LEU A 21 -1.67 -10.66 5.00
N GLN A 22 -1.53 -9.44 5.52
CA GLN A 22 -2.39 -8.31 5.12
C GLN A 22 -2.32 -8.03 3.62
N LEU A 23 -1.11 -8.04 3.05
CA LEU A 23 -0.90 -7.85 1.62
C LEU A 23 -1.53 -8.99 0.81
N LEU A 24 -1.43 -10.24 1.27
CA LEU A 24 -2.05 -11.40 0.64
C LEU A 24 -3.58 -11.30 0.61
N HIS A 25 -4.19 -10.90 1.75
CA HIS A 25 -5.63 -10.65 1.80
C HIS A 25 -6.04 -9.56 0.84
N LEU A 26 -5.28 -8.45 0.79
CA LEU A 26 -5.58 -7.35 -0.11
C LEU A 26 -5.46 -7.78 -1.57
N LEU A 27 -4.38 -8.47 -1.95
CA LEU A 27 -4.19 -9.00 -3.30
C LEU A 27 -5.33 -9.93 -3.72
N LYS A 28 -5.80 -10.82 -2.82
CA LYS A 28 -6.97 -11.67 -3.05
C LYS A 28 -8.24 -10.83 -3.25
N ASN A 29 -8.47 -9.85 -2.40
CA ASN A 29 -9.66 -8.99 -2.46
C ASN A 29 -9.63 -7.99 -3.63
N CYS A 30 -8.47 -7.80 -4.25
CA CYS A 30 -8.29 -7.07 -5.50
C CYS A 30 -8.33 -7.95 -6.75
N GLY A 31 -8.49 -9.28 -6.59
CA GLY A 31 -8.52 -10.22 -7.71
C GLY A 31 -7.15 -10.57 -8.30
N HIS A 32 -6.05 -10.16 -7.66
CA HIS A 32 -4.69 -10.54 -8.06
C HIS A 32 -4.28 -11.93 -7.57
N LEU A 33 -5.00 -12.48 -6.58
CA LEU A 33 -4.83 -13.87 -6.16
C LEU A 33 -6.16 -14.60 -6.30
N PRO A 34 -6.16 -15.83 -6.84
CA PRO A 34 -7.39 -16.57 -7.08
C PRO A 34 -8.12 -16.96 -5.79
N SER A 35 -7.38 -17.34 -4.74
CA SER A 35 -7.94 -17.77 -3.47
C SER A 35 -6.89 -17.80 -2.36
N LEU A 36 -7.36 -17.82 -1.11
CA LEU A 36 -6.57 -18.19 0.07
C LEU A 36 -7.19 -19.43 0.73
N PRO A 37 -6.38 -20.35 1.30
CA PRO A 37 -4.92 -20.32 1.40
C PRO A 37 -4.21 -20.54 0.05
N ILE A 38 -2.97 -20.04 -0.10
CA ILE A 38 -2.13 -20.33 -1.26
C ILE A 38 -1.44 -21.67 -1.06
N ILE A 39 -1.52 -22.55 -2.06
CA ILE A 39 -0.74 -23.78 -2.10
C ILE A 39 0.61 -23.47 -2.75
N ILE A 40 1.68 -23.51 -1.95
CA ILE A 40 3.05 -23.29 -2.44
C ILE A 40 3.53 -24.52 -3.18
N THR A 41 3.88 -24.36 -4.45
CA THR A 41 4.37 -25.47 -5.30
C THR A 41 5.89 -25.49 -5.41
N PRO A 42 6.49 -26.58 -5.91
CA PRO A 42 7.92 -26.60 -6.21
C PRO A 42 8.36 -25.51 -7.19
N ASP A 43 7.49 -25.05 -8.09
CA ASP A 43 7.81 -23.94 -8.99
C ASP A 43 7.95 -22.62 -8.26
N ASP A 44 7.08 -22.35 -7.28
CA ASP A 44 7.15 -21.14 -6.46
C ASP A 44 8.48 -21.09 -5.69
N VAL A 45 8.87 -22.22 -5.07
CA VAL A 45 10.15 -22.34 -4.35
C VAL A 45 11.37 -22.21 -5.27
N ARG A 46 11.28 -22.71 -6.52
CA ARG A 46 12.34 -22.49 -7.52
C ARG A 46 12.49 -21.00 -7.87
N GLN A 47 11.38 -20.26 -7.90
CA GLN A 47 11.35 -18.86 -8.30
C GLN A 47 11.86 -17.88 -7.24
N VAL A 48 11.97 -18.32 -5.98
CA VAL A 48 12.66 -17.57 -4.91
C VAL A 48 14.15 -17.36 -5.23
N GLY A 49 14.75 -18.30 -5.97
CA GLY A 49 16.15 -18.23 -6.40
C GLY A 49 17.10 -19.10 -5.57
N THR A 50 18.35 -18.67 -5.45
CA THR A 50 19.37 -19.36 -4.65
C THR A 50 19.26 -18.92 -3.19
N LYS A 51 19.75 -19.77 -2.27
CA LYS A 51 19.80 -19.44 -0.83
C LYS A 51 20.53 -18.11 -0.58
N MET A 52 21.65 -17.90 -1.26
CA MET A 52 22.42 -16.65 -1.15
C MET A 52 21.61 -15.40 -1.54
N VAL A 53 20.83 -15.47 -2.62
CA VAL A 53 19.97 -14.35 -3.07
C VAL A 53 18.81 -14.11 -2.10
N PHE A 54 18.23 -15.17 -1.55
CA PHE A 54 17.17 -15.09 -0.56
C PHE A 54 17.68 -14.46 0.74
N ASP A 55 18.78 -14.99 1.29
CA ASP A 55 19.37 -14.54 2.54
C ASP A 55 19.91 -13.10 2.45
N SER A 56 20.26 -12.60 1.25
CA SER A 56 20.68 -11.21 1.06
C SER A 56 19.52 -10.20 1.06
N GLN A 57 18.28 -10.64 0.91
CA GLN A 57 17.11 -9.75 0.84
C GLN A 57 16.56 -9.41 2.23
N PRO A 58 15.86 -8.27 2.40
CA PRO A 58 15.07 -8.02 3.59
C PRO A 58 13.90 -9.01 3.74
N PRO A 59 13.48 -9.33 4.97
CA PRO A 59 12.36 -10.22 5.27
C PRO A 59 11.08 -10.00 4.43
N ALA A 60 10.57 -8.77 4.31
CA ALA A 60 9.35 -8.49 3.56
C ALA A 60 9.44 -8.91 2.08
N MET A 61 10.64 -8.81 1.50
CA MET A 61 10.92 -9.26 0.14
C MET A 61 11.08 -10.76 0.02
N ARG A 62 11.77 -11.38 0.98
CA ARG A 62 11.87 -12.84 1.08
C ARG A 62 10.48 -13.45 1.04
N GLN A 63 9.55 -12.89 1.81
CA GLN A 63 8.15 -13.33 1.87
C GLN A 63 7.43 -13.13 0.53
N LEU A 64 7.49 -11.94 -0.07
CA LEU A 64 6.84 -11.68 -1.37
C LEU A 64 7.41 -12.58 -2.48
N SER A 65 8.72 -12.86 -2.45
CA SER A 65 9.40 -13.68 -3.48
C SER A 65 8.77 -15.06 -3.64
N LEU A 66 8.12 -15.57 -2.60
CA LEU A 66 7.47 -16.89 -2.57
C LEU A 66 6.16 -16.94 -3.37
N PHE A 67 5.39 -15.85 -3.42
CA PHE A 67 4.08 -15.85 -4.07
C PHE A 67 3.90 -14.74 -5.11
N ARG A 68 4.95 -13.95 -5.40
CA ARG A 68 4.93 -12.92 -6.47
C ARG A 68 4.43 -13.49 -7.78
N SER A 69 4.88 -14.68 -8.15
CA SER A 69 4.52 -15.38 -9.39
C SER A 69 3.03 -15.59 -9.54
N ARG A 70 2.35 -15.84 -8.42
CA ARG A 70 0.91 -16.05 -8.37
C ARG A 70 0.12 -14.76 -8.57
N ALA A 71 0.66 -13.64 -8.11
CA ALA A 71 0.12 -12.33 -8.43
C ALA A 71 0.37 -11.94 -9.90
N ASP A 72 1.37 -12.54 -10.54
CA ASP A 72 1.77 -12.26 -11.93
C ASP A 72 0.99 -13.10 -12.97
N ASP A 73 0.54 -14.31 -12.60
CA ASP A 73 -0.05 -15.30 -13.53
C ASP A 73 -1.53 -15.02 -13.93
N VAL A 74 -2.23 -14.08 -13.29
CA VAL A 74 -3.68 -13.83 -13.52
C VAL A 74 -3.97 -13.02 -14.81
N GLY A 75 -3.13 -13.16 -15.84
CA GLY A 75 -3.39 -12.62 -17.19
C GLY A 75 -3.15 -11.12 -17.37
N PHE A 76 -2.61 -10.43 -16.37
CA PHE A 76 -2.17 -9.04 -16.46
C PHE A 76 -0.67 -8.97 -16.16
N PRO A 77 0.14 -8.18 -16.92
CA PRO A 77 1.53 -7.95 -16.52
C PRO A 77 1.53 -7.44 -15.09
N SER A 78 2.27 -8.10 -14.21
CA SER A 78 2.26 -7.90 -12.76
C SER A 78 2.14 -6.43 -12.38
N ILE A 79 1.26 -6.11 -11.43
CA ILE A 79 1.21 -4.78 -10.80
C ILE A 79 2.60 -4.30 -10.36
N PHE A 80 3.47 -5.25 -9.98
CA PHE A 80 4.86 -4.99 -9.61
C PHE A 80 5.75 -4.87 -10.85
N SER A 81 5.63 -5.74 -11.85
CA SER A 81 6.44 -5.69 -13.11
C SER A 81 6.08 -4.55 -14.08
N LYS A 82 4.86 -4.01 -14.03
CA LYS A 82 4.47 -2.84 -14.84
C LYS A 82 5.13 -1.57 -14.33
N ARG A 83 5.27 -1.46 -13.01
CA ARG A 83 5.79 -0.26 -12.35
C ARG A 83 7.28 -0.30 -12.11
N ILE A 84 7.82 -1.48 -11.81
CA ILE A 84 9.26 -1.70 -11.74
C ILE A 84 9.66 -2.17 -13.14
N LYS A 85 10.56 -1.45 -13.83
CA LYS A 85 10.93 -1.62 -15.26
C LYS A 85 11.44 -3.03 -15.67
N SER A 86 11.27 -4.04 -14.84
CA SER A 86 11.82 -5.36 -15.00
C SER A 86 10.96 -6.22 -15.92
N ARG A 87 11.26 -6.19 -17.22
CA ARG A 87 10.94 -7.34 -18.09
C ARG A 87 11.74 -8.60 -17.70
N ASP A 88 12.75 -8.45 -16.85
CA ASP A 88 13.63 -9.51 -16.39
C ASP A 88 13.58 -9.65 -14.86
N ARG A 89 13.41 -10.87 -14.34
CA ARG A 89 13.34 -11.16 -12.90
C ARG A 89 14.53 -10.60 -12.12
N GLN A 90 15.70 -10.52 -12.77
CA GLN A 90 16.93 -9.99 -12.18
C GLN A 90 16.88 -8.47 -11.98
N ALA A 91 16.23 -7.74 -12.89
CA ALA A 91 16.07 -6.30 -12.81
C ALA A 91 15.10 -5.85 -11.69
N LEU A 92 14.15 -6.71 -11.30
CA LEU A 92 13.27 -6.47 -10.14
C LEU A 92 14.09 -6.53 -8.85
N THR A 93 14.92 -7.58 -8.72
CA THR A 93 15.87 -7.72 -7.60
C THR A 93 16.89 -6.57 -7.58
N GLU A 94 17.41 -6.13 -8.73
CA GLU A 94 18.31 -4.97 -8.82
C GLU A 94 17.61 -3.63 -8.50
N ALA A 95 16.36 -3.45 -8.94
CA ALA A 95 15.56 -2.29 -8.58
C ALA A 95 15.32 -2.23 -7.07
N PHE A 96 15.11 -3.39 -6.45
CA PHE A 96 14.99 -3.50 -5.00
C PHE A 96 16.31 -3.39 -4.24
N ASN A 97 17.46 -3.68 -4.86
CA ASN A 97 18.77 -3.52 -4.22
C ASN A 97 19.15 -2.05 -3.95
N ARG A 98 18.35 -1.07 -4.38
CA ARG A 98 18.46 0.34 -3.96
C ARG A 98 17.75 0.59 -2.62
N PHE A 99 18.03 -0.25 -1.62
CA PHE A 99 17.56 0.01 -0.27
C PHE A 99 18.25 1.26 0.27
N LEU A 100 17.46 2.16 0.83
CA LEU A 100 18.02 3.25 1.60
C LEU A 100 18.52 2.69 2.92
N THR A 101 19.84 2.74 3.13
CA THR A 101 20.38 2.58 4.48
C THR A 101 19.95 3.78 5.32
N PRO A 102 19.95 3.68 6.66
CA PRO A 102 19.65 4.81 7.54
C PRO A 102 20.38 6.11 7.15
N ASP A 103 21.62 6.00 6.67
CA ASP A 103 22.45 7.13 6.24
C ASP A 103 22.03 7.77 4.90
N MET A 104 21.21 7.08 4.10
CA MET A 104 20.70 7.55 2.82
C MET A 104 19.27 8.10 2.91
N LEU A 105 18.63 7.97 4.07
CA LEU A 105 17.30 8.51 4.29
C LEU A 105 17.37 10.02 4.56
N PRO A 106 16.44 10.82 4.01
CA PRO A 106 16.20 12.16 4.53
C PRO A 106 16.10 12.13 6.06
N GLY A 107 16.77 13.06 6.75
CA GLY A 107 16.88 13.06 8.22
C GLY A 107 15.55 13.12 8.98
N ASP A 108 14.46 13.42 8.28
CA ASP A 108 13.10 13.49 8.81
C ASP A 108 12.31 12.18 8.69
N LEU A 109 12.87 11.13 8.07
CA LEU A 109 12.19 9.84 7.99
C LEU A 109 12.33 9.05 9.29
N PRO A 110 11.24 8.49 9.83
CA PRO A 110 11.26 7.75 11.09
C PRO A 110 12.09 6.48 11.01
N ALA A 111 12.32 5.90 12.19
CA ALA A 111 13.10 4.67 12.38
C ALA A 111 12.72 3.60 11.35
N VAL A 112 13.73 3.16 10.59
CA VAL A 112 13.61 2.14 9.55
C VAL A 112 13.19 0.82 10.17
N HIS A 113 12.08 0.27 9.69
CA HIS A 113 11.75 -1.12 9.99
C HIS A 113 12.71 -2.01 9.20
N THR A 114 13.73 -2.56 9.86
CA THR A 114 14.79 -3.34 9.18
C THR A 114 14.25 -4.55 8.43
N SER A 115 13.13 -5.13 8.88
CA SER A 115 12.47 -6.24 8.18
C SER A 115 11.74 -5.82 6.89
N ASP A 116 11.46 -4.52 6.72
CA ASP A 116 10.64 -3.96 5.64
C ASP A 116 11.15 -2.54 5.31
N PRO A 117 12.37 -2.43 4.77
CA PRO A 117 13.06 -1.16 4.64
C PRO A 117 12.42 -0.28 3.55
N PRO A 118 12.62 1.05 3.60
CA PRO A 118 12.28 1.96 2.53
C PRO A 118 12.91 1.54 1.20
N VAL A 119 12.17 1.77 0.11
CA VAL A 119 12.61 1.41 -1.24
C VAL A 119 12.52 2.60 -2.17
N ILE A 120 13.56 2.79 -2.98
CA ILE A 120 13.54 3.70 -4.12
C ILE A 120 13.03 2.91 -5.34
N TYR A 121 12.10 3.47 -6.11
CA TYR A 121 11.67 2.88 -7.37
C TYR A 121 11.46 3.94 -8.46
N ASP A 122 11.77 3.58 -9.70
CA ASP A 122 11.67 4.51 -10.84
C ASP A 122 10.29 4.40 -11.49
N ARG A 123 9.49 5.44 -11.37
CA ARG A 123 8.18 5.55 -12.02
C ARG A 123 8.31 5.79 -13.54
N TYR A 124 7.56 5.04 -14.35
CA TYR A 124 7.28 5.29 -15.78
C TYR A 124 8.48 5.56 -16.70
N GLY A 125 9.62 4.91 -16.51
CA GLY A 125 10.72 5.07 -17.47
C GLY A 125 11.51 6.37 -17.33
N ALA A 126 11.10 7.31 -16.48
CA ALA A 126 11.82 8.56 -16.28
C ALA A 126 13.25 8.24 -15.79
N THR A 127 14.25 8.82 -16.44
CA THR A 127 15.66 8.74 -16.05
C THR A 127 16.00 9.69 -14.90
N SER A 128 15.00 10.42 -14.41
CA SER A 128 15.19 11.60 -13.55
C SER A 128 14.54 11.52 -12.19
N SER A 129 13.40 10.86 -12.05
CA SER A 129 12.58 10.91 -10.83
C SER A 129 12.44 9.52 -10.25
N SER A 130 13.03 9.32 -9.08
CA SER A 130 12.83 8.11 -8.31
C SER A 130 11.89 8.43 -7.15
N ASP A 131 10.82 7.65 -7.04
CA ASP A 131 9.89 7.73 -5.91
C ASP A 131 10.47 6.92 -4.75
N ILE A 132 10.11 7.31 -3.53
CA ILE A 132 10.51 6.62 -2.30
C ILE A 132 9.26 6.11 -1.62
N ALA A 133 9.20 4.82 -1.30
CA ALA A 133 8.19 4.29 -0.39
C ALA A 133 8.79 4.13 1.01
N ALA A 134 8.00 4.40 2.05
CA ALA A 134 8.43 4.27 3.45
C ALA A 134 8.79 2.83 3.83
N SER A 135 8.24 1.87 3.09
CA SER A 135 8.57 0.47 3.20
C SER A 135 8.38 -0.22 1.85
N PHE A 136 8.97 -1.40 1.70
CA PHE A 136 8.71 -2.25 0.54
C PHE A 136 7.22 -2.62 0.43
N THR A 137 6.58 -2.93 1.56
CA THR A 137 5.16 -3.26 1.54
C THR A 137 4.27 -2.05 1.23
N ASP A 138 4.69 -0.83 1.58
CA ASP A 138 3.99 0.41 1.21
C ASP A 138 4.07 0.67 -0.30
N MET A 139 5.22 0.40 -0.92
CA MET A 139 5.34 0.39 -2.38
C MET A 139 4.35 -0.60 -2.99
N CYS A 140 4.24 -1.80 -2.41
CA CYS A 140 3.31 -2.82 -2.91
C CYS A 140 1.85 -2.35 -2.81
N LEU A 141 1.47 -1.75 -1.68
CA LEU A 141 0.13 -1.20 -1.46
C LEU A 141 -0.17 -0.06 -2.44
N TYR A 142 0.78 0.82 -2.69
CA TYR A 142 0.64 1.87 -3.69
C TYR A 142 0.46 1.30 -5.10
N ALA A 143 1.22 0.27 -5.47
CA ALA A 143 1.03 -0.42 -6.75
C ALA A 143 -0.39 -1.00 -6.89
N ILE A 144 -0.90 -1.66 -5.85
CA ILE A 144 -2.28 -2.17 -5.79
C ILE A 144 -3.30 -1.03 -5.94
N PHE A 145 -3.17 0.05 -5.17
CA PHE A 145 -4.05 1.22 -5.27
C PHE A 145 -4.15 1.72 -6.71
N THR A 146 -2.99 1.92 -7.35
CA THR A 146 -2.96 2.48 -8.70
C THR A 146 -3.58 1.55 -9.76
N ASP A 147 -3.49 0.24 -9.56
CA ASP A 147 -4.10 -0.74 -10.45
C ASP A 147 -5.62 -0.74 -10.28
N ILE A 148 -6.11 -0.74 -9.02
CA ILE A 148 -7.54 -0.60 -8.73
C ILE A 148 -8.08 0.71 -9.33
N ALA A 149 -7.38 1.83 -9.15
CA ALA A 149 -7.77 3.12 -9.71
C ALA A 149 -7.87 3.11 -11.24
N GLY A 150 -7.07 2.27 -11.92
CA GLY A 150 -7.08 2.13 -13.38
C GLY A 150 -8.14 1.17 -13.92
N ILE A 151 -8.48 0.12 -13.16
CA ILE A 151 -9.42 -0.93 -13.58
C ILE A 151 -10.84 -0.65 -13.05
N HIS A 152 -10.93 -0.25 -11.79
CA HIS A 152 -12.16 0.02 -11.07
C HIS A 152 -12.45 1.52 -11.05
N GLY A 153 -13.71 1.87 -10.81
CA GLY A 153 -14.09 3.29 -10.76
C GLY A 153 -13.95 3.85 -9.36
N PHE A 154 -13.81 5.17 -9.30
CA PHE A 154 -13.79 5.94 -8.07
C PHE A 154 -15.18 6.02 -7.43
N VAL A 155 -15.18 6.15 -6.10
CA VAL A 155 -16.33 6.66 -5.36
C VAL A 155 -16.05 8.12 -5.04
N GLU A 156 -16.90 9.01 -5.53
CA GLU A 156 -16.73 10.45 -5.35
C GLU A 156 -16.91 10.80 -3.86
N PRO A 157 -15.93 11.45 -3.20
CA PRO A 157 -16.04 11.80 -1.79
C PRO A 157 -17.28 12.65 -1.46
N ASP A 158 -17.63 13.57 -2.36
CA ASP A 158 -18.80 14.46 -2.24
C ASP A 158 -20.14 13.71 -2.19
N GLU A 159 -20.19 12.46 -2.66
CA GLU A 159 -21.39 11.62 -2.55
C GLU A 159 -21.48 10.86 -1.21
N ILE A 160 -20.39 10.81 -0.45
CA ILE A 160 -20.29 10.05 0.80
C ILE A 160 -20.36 10.99 2.01
N MET A 161 -19.64 12.12 1.94
CA MET A 161 -19.43 13.03 3.07
C MET A 161 -19.59 14.50 2.64
N THR A 162 -19.76 15.39 3.62
CA THR A 162 -19.82 16.82 3.35
C THR A 162 -18.42 17.36 3.02
N ARG A 163 -18.36 18.50 2.31
CA ARG A 163 -17.09 19.19 2.04
C ARG A 163 -16.29 19.52 3.30
N THR A 164 -16.97 19.86 4.40
CA THR A 164 -16.33 20.12 5.69
C THR A 164 -15.73 18.85 6.28
N ALA A 165 -16.45 17.72 6.24
CA ALA A 165 -15.94 16.43 6.69
C ALA A 165 -14.76 15.95 5.83
N GLN A 166 -14.81 16.18 4.51
CA GLN A 166 -13.69 15.91 3.61
C GLN A 166 -12.46 16.73 3.97
N GLN A 167 -12.60 18.03 4.23
CA GLN A 167 -11.48 18.88 4.64
C GLN A 167 -10.86 18.42 5.97
N GLN A 168 -11.69 18.04 6.94
CA GLN A 168 -11.22 17.50 8.22
C GLN A 168 -10.50 16.17 8.06
N LEU A 169 -11.02 15.27 7.22
CA LEU A 169 -10.38 14.00 6.90
C LEU A 169 -9.02 14.21 6.23
N MET A 170 -8.97 15.12 5.24
CA MET A 170 -7.73 15.48 4.55
C MET A 170 -6.70 16.08 5.52
N GLU A 171 -7.09 17.02 6.38
CA GLU A 171 -6.22 17.60 7.41
C GLU A 171 -5.70 16.52 8.37
N ARG A 172 -6.59 15.63 8.82
CA ARG A 172 -6.24 14.53 9.71
C ARG A 172 -5.24 13.58 9.06
N LEU A 173 -5.48 13.18 7.81
CA LEU A 173 -4.55 12.33 7.06
C LEU A 173 -3.23 13.05 6.77
N GLY A 174 -3.25 14.36 6.52
CA GLY A 174 -2.05 15.20 6.46
C GLY A 174 -1.22 15.13 7.74
N GLN A 175 -1.84 15.31 8.91
CA GLN A 175 -1.17 15.19 10.20
C GLN A 175 -0.58 13.78 10.44
N LEU A 176 -1.34 12.73 10.12
CA LEU A 176 -0.88 11.35 10.21
C LEU A 176 0.29 11.07 9.25
N THR A 177 0.30 11.71 8.08
CA THR A 177 1.39 11.63 7.10
C THR A 177 2.64 12.30 7.63
N SER A 178 2.54 13.50 8.20
CA SER A 178 3.69 14.19 8.79
C SER A 178 4.30 13.42 9.97
N ARG A 179 3.51 12.60 10.68
CA ARG A 179 3.96 11.76 11.79
C ARG A 179 4.36 10.35 11.38
N MET A 180 4.02 9.94 10.16
CA MET A 180 4.23 8.59 9.65
C MET A 180 3.60 7.51 10.54
N ASP A 181 2.40 7.80 11.06
CA ASP A 181 1.70 6.87 11.94
C ASP A 181 1.39 5.57 11.16
N PRO A 182 1.68 4.38 11.70
CA PRO A 182 1.49 3.14 10.93
C PRO A 182 0.02 2.79 10.69
N THR A 183 -0.89 3.36 11.50
CA THR A 183 -2.31 3.04 11.49
C THR A 183 -3.20 4.22 11.85
N TRP A 184 -4.42 4.25 11.32
CA TRP A 184 -5.49 5.16 11.73
C TRP A 184 -6.77 4.40 12.06
N SER A 185 -7.17 4.44 13.34
CA SER A 185 -8.37 3.75 13.86
C SER A 185 -8.45 2.29 13.41
N GLY A 186 -7.30 1.58 13.52
CA GLY A 186 -7.15 0.17 13.12
C GLY A 186 -7.02 -0.09 11.62
N SER A 187 -7.02 0.95 10.77
CA SER A 187 -6.70 0.83 9.35
C SER A 187 -5.22 1.06 9.11
N ARG A 188 -4.63 0.29 8.21
CA ARG A 188 -3.23 0.45 7.82
C ARG A 188 -3.03 1.69 6.96
N LEU A 189 -1.94 2.41 7.21
CA LEU A 189 -1.47 3.53 6.39
C LEU A 189 -0.23 3.09 5.58
N ALA A 190 -0.10 3.63 4.37
CA ALA A 190 1.03 3.41 3.50
C ALA A 190 1.45 4.69 2.80
N TYR A 191 2.76 4.93 2.74
CA TYR A 191 3.33 6.22 2.37
C TYR A 191 4.30 6.11 1.21
N VAL A 192 4.10 6.97 0.21
CA VAL A 192 4.97 7.06 -0.97
C VAL A 192 5.25 8.52 -1.30
N TRP A 193 6.52 8.92 -1.23
CA TRP A 193 6.98 10.23 -1.67
C TRP A 193 7.30 10.22 -3.15
N MET A 194 6.76 11.23 -3.83
CA MET A 194 6.99 11.52 -5.23
C MET A 194 7.71 12.84 -5.32
N GLY A 195 8.84 12.85 -6.03
CA GLY A 195 9.61 14.08 -6.21
C GLY A 195 11.11 13.84 -6.13
N ARG A 196 11.85 14.75 -6.77
CA ARG A 196 13.30 14.67 -6.97
C ARG A 196 14.09 15.29 -5.82
N PHE A 197 13.44 16.05 -4.93
CA PHE A 197 14.10 16.83 -3.90
C PHE A 197 13.28 16.80 -2.59
N PRO A 198 13.92 16.71 -1.41
CA PRO A 198 13.25 16.82 -0.10
C PRO A 198 12.46 18.13 0.07
N GLU A 199 12.84 19.12 -0.73
CA GLU A 199 12.37 20.50 -0.74
C GLU A 199 11.02 20.71 -1.44
N TRP A 200 10.68 19.83 -2.40
CA TRP A 200 9.44 19.88 -3.18
C TRP A 200 9.01 18.45 -3.49
N GLY A 201 8.01 17.97 -2.76
CA GLY A 201 7.57 16.59 -2.86
C GLY A 201 6.13 16.41 -2.43
N TRP A 202 5.50 15.38 -2.99
CA TRP A 202 4.13 15.00 -2.67
C TRP A 202 4.23 13.67 -1.96
N CYS A 203 3.64 13.56 -0.78
CA CYS A 203 3.48 12.29 -0.11
C CYS A 203 2.08 11.77 -0.40
N ASN A 204 2.01 10.59 -1.00
CA ASN A 204 0.78 9.85 -1.19
C ASN A 204 0.54 8.98 0.04
N THR A 205 -0.60 9.21 0.68
CA THR A 205 -1.04 8.43 1.83
C THR A 205 -2.22 7.57 1.44
N ASN A 206 -2.02 6.25 1.49
CA ASN A 206 -3.04 5.26 1.20
C ASN A 206 -3.52 4.65 2.52
N VAL A 207 -4.81 4.76 2.79
CA VAL A 207 -5.48 4.13 3.92
C VAL A 207 -6.17 2.87 3.42
N VAL A 208 -5.82 1.70 3.96
CA VAL A 208 -6.56 0.46 3.71
C VAL A 208 -7.75 0.41 4.67
N VAL A 209 -8.94 0.70 4.16
CA VAL A 209 -10.18 0.72 4.95
C VAL A 209 -10.81 -0.67 5.02
N CYS A 210 -10.67 -1.45 3.96
CA CYS A 210 -11.14 -2.83 3.85
C CYS A 210 -10.24 -3.61 2.89
N GLY A 211 -10.12 -4.91 3.11
CA GLY A 211 -9.48 -5.86 2.18
C GLY A 211 -8.24 -6.53 2.74
N ASP A 212 -7.67 -6.06 3.85
CA ASP A 212 -6.46 -6.60 4.47
C ASP A 212 -6.75 -7.71 5.50
N LYS A 213 -8.01 -8.10 5.70
CA LYS A 213 -8.42 -9.15 6.64
C LYS A 213 -9.00 -10.36 5.92
N ALA A 214 -8.91 -11.52 6.58
CA ALA A 214 -9.46 -12.78 6.08
C ALA A 214 -10.97 -12.77 5.84
N THR A 215 -11.70 -12.00 6.64
CA THR A 215 -13.17 -11.87 6.56
C THR A 215 -13.63 -10.91 5.48
N ASP A 216 -12.72 -10.13 4.89
CA ASP A 216 -13.09 -9.14 3.90
C ASP A 216 -13.34 -9.82 2.55
N GLU A 217 -14.36 -9.32 1.85
CA GLU A 217 -14.81 -9.86 0.56
C GLU A 217 -14.44 -8.96 -0.62
N PHE A 218 -13.98 -7.73 -0.34
CA PHE A 218 -13.58 -6.72 -1.30
C PHE A 218 -12.53 -5.80 -0.65
N ALA A 219 -11.88 -4.98 -1.46
CA ALA A 219 -10.92 -3.99 -1.02
C ALA A 219 -11.51 -2.58 -1.15
N ALA A 220 -11.23 -1.71 -0.19
CA ALA A 220 -11.52 -0.29 -0.26
C ALA A 220 -10.35 0.51 0.32
N LEU A 221 -9.89 1.48 -0.47
CA LEU A 221 -8.77 2.33 -0.11
C LEU A 221 -9.17 3.80 -0.21
N VAL A 222 -8.68 4.59 0.73
CA VAL A 222 -8.70 6.05 0.67
C VAL A 222 -7.31 6.52 0.31
N HIS A 223 -7.21 7.42 -0.65
CA HIS A 223 -5.96 7.99 -1.09
C HIS A 223 -5.98 9.48 -0.88
N VAL A 224 -4.88 10.00 -0.37
CA VAL A 224 -4.68 11.43 -0.18
C VAL A 224 -3.31 11.86 -0.69
N ASP A 225 -3.29 12.94 -1.46
CA ASP A 225 -2.08 13.65 -1.84
C ASP A 225 -1.77 14.78 -0.85
N VAL A 226 -0.62 14.68 -0.18
CA VAL A 226 -0.11 15.67 0.76
C VAL A 226 1.08 16.38 0.13
N PHE A 227 0.89 17.65 -0.22
CA PHE A 227 1.94 18.48 -0.81
C PHE A 227 2.79 19.11 0.31
N HIS A 228 4.10 18.90 0.24
CA HIS A 228 5.08 19.59 1.07
C HIS A 228 5.75 20.72 0.27
N LEU A 229 5.32 21.96 0.53
CA LEU A 229 5.97 23.19 0.07
C LEU A 229 6.87 23.72 1.19
N PHE A 230 8.08 24.14 0.87
CA PHE A 230 9.02 24.77 1.82
C PHE A 230 8.34 25.64 2.89
N HIS A 231 8.65 25.35 4.16
CA HIS A 231 8.25 26.15 5.33
C HIS A 231 6.75 26.46 5.45
N GLN A 232 5.89 25.79 4.67
CA GLN A 232 4.44 25.93 4.74
C GLN A 232 3.82 24.67 5.32
N PRO A 233 2.67 24.81 6.03
CA PRO A 233 1.93 23.64 6.47
C PRO A 233 1.55 22.80 5.24
N SER A 234 1.76 21.49 5.36
CA SER A 234 1.41 20.53 4.32
C SER A 234 -0.01 20.77 3.83
N GLN A 235 -0.16 21.07 2.54
CA GLN A 235 -1.47 21.26 1.94
C GLN A 235 -1.92 19.94 1.36
N THR A 236 -3.05 19.45 1.85
CA THR A 236 -3.67 18.26 1.30
C THR A 236 -4.47 18.66 0.08
N CYS A 237 -4.16 18.09 -1.08
CA CYS A 237 -4.64 18.60 -2.36
C CYS A 237 -5.83 17.80 -2.89
N ASP A 238 -5.78 16.48 -2.77
CA ASP A 238 -6.78 15.60 -3.36
C ASP A 238 -7.13 14.42 -2.45
N LEU A 239 -8.36 13.94 -2.57
CA LEU A 239 -8.90 12.78 -1.87
C LEU A 239 -9.60 11.89 -2.91
N TRP A 240 -9.19 10.62 -2.98
CA TRP A 240 -9.85 9.62 -3.82
C TRP A 240 -10.24 8.40 -3.00
N ILE A 241 -11.35 7.78 -3.39
CA ILE A 241 -11.80 6.52 -2.81
C ILE A 241 -11.89 5.51 -3.94
N VAL A 242 -11.19 4.39 -3.80
CA VAL A 242 -11.21 3.29 -4.77
C VAL A 242 -11.68 2.01 -4.10
N THR A 243 -12.39 1.17 -4.85
CA THR A 243 -12.97 -0.06 -4.30
C THR A 243 -13.11 -1.14 -5.36
N THR A 244 -12.96 -2.39 -4.93
CA THR A 244 -13.30 -3.59 -5.72
C THR A 244 -14.67 -4.15 -5.38
N GLU A 245 -15.48 -3.45 -4.57
CA GLU A 245 -16.86 -3.82 -4.29
C GLU A 245 -17.64 -4.06 -5.61
N PRO A 246 -18.33 -5.20 -5.76
CA PRO A 246 -19.19 -5.44 -6.91
C PRO A 246 -20.27 -4.37 -7.02
N ARG A 247 -20.35 -3.72 -8.17
CA ARG A 247 -21.28 -2.61 -8.39
C ARG A 247 -22.73 -3.08 -8.37
N VAL A 248 -23.58 -2.37 -7.63
CA VAL A 248 -25.03 -2.54 -7.69
C VAL A 248 -25.54 -1.98 -9.03
N PRO A 249 -26.21 -2.79 -9.87
CA PRO A 249 -26.68 -2.33 -11.17
C PRO A 249 -27.78 -1.28 -11.03
N ARG A 250 -27.92 -0.43 -12.06
CA ARG A 250 -28.98 0.59 -12.20
C ARG A 250 -28.95 1.74 -11.18
N GLN A 251 -27.90 1.85 -10.38
CA GLN A 251 -27.68 3.00 -9.49
C GLN A 251 -26.97 4.14 -10.22
N ARG A 252 -27.37 5.38 -9.93
CA ARG A 252 -26.83 6.56 -10.63
C ARG A 252 -25.53 7.04 -10.02
N SER A 253 -25.49 7.20 -8.69
CA SER A 253 -24.31 7.70 -7.99
C SER A 253 -23.26 6.59 -7.79
N SER A 254 -21.99 6.97 -7.69
CA SER A 254 -20.91 6.04 -7.33
C SER A 254 -21.09 5.42 -5.92
N ALA A 255 -21.51 6.21 -4.93
CA ALA A 255 -21.80 5.76 -3.57
C ALA A 255 -22.99 4.79 -3.49
N GLN A 256 -24.00 4.96 -4.36
CA GLN A 256 -25.12 4.01 -4.48
C GLN A 256 -24.71 2.72 -5.20
N ARG A 257 -23.75 2.81 -6.15
CA ARG A 257 -23.19 1.64 -6.82
C ARG A 257 -22.28 0.82 -5.90
N CYS A 258 -21.63 1.45 -4.92
CA CYS A 258 -20.73 0.81 -3.96
C CYS A 258 -21.16 1.12 -2.50
N PRO A 259 -22.34 0.63 -2.06
CA PRO A 259 -22.93 1.02 -0.79
C PRO A 259 -22.14 0.56 0.45
N ARG A 260 -21.45 -0.60 0.39
CA ARG A 260 -20.64 -1.10 1.52
C ARG A 260 -19.42 -0.23 1.72
N THR A 261 -18.75 0.16 0.64
CA THR A 261 -17.64 1.12 0.64
C THR A 261 -18.09 2.44 1.22
N ALA A 262 -19.20 3.01 0.72
CA ALA A 262 -19.73 4.27 1.23
C ALA A 262 -20.04 4.20 2.73
N ALA A 263 -20.63 3.09 3.22
CA ALA A 263 -20.92 2.90 4.63
C ALA A 263 -19.64 2.83 5.50
N LEU A 264 -18.60 2.11 5.05
CA LEU A 264 -17.33 2.03 5.76
C LEU A 264 -16.63 3.38 5.87
N ILE A 265 -16.63 4.16 4.78
CA ILE A 265 -16.03 5.50 4.77
C ILE A 265 -16.80 6.44 5.71
N ARG A 266 -18.15 6.44 5.67
CA ARG A 266 -18.96 7.24 6.60
C ARG A 266 -18.64 6.88 8.06
N ALA A 267 -18.61 5.58 8.39
CA ALA A 267 -18.30 5.14 9.74
C ALA A 267 -16.91 5.63 10.22
N LYS A 268 -15.91 5.67 9.33
CA LYS A 268 -14.58 6.21 9.65
C LYS A 268 -14.60 7.72 9.89
N VAL A 269 -15.34 8.46 9.07
CA VAL A 269 -15.51 9.91 9.22
C VAL A 269 -16.28 10.24 10.50
N ASP A 270 -17.38 9.56 10.77
CA ASP A 270 -18.19 9.76 11.97
C ASP A 270 -17.39 9.48 13.25
N ALA A 271 -16.57 8.43 13.24
CA ALA A 271 -15.67 8.11 14.37
C ALA A 271 -14.62 9.19 14.60
N MET A 272 -14.03 9.73 13.53
CA MET A 272 -13.06 10.83 13.59
C MET A 272 -13.69 12.11 14.17
N GLU A 273 -14.92 12.44 13.74
CA GLU A 273 -15.66 13.60 14.28
C GLU A 273 -15.97 13.42 15.77
N ALA A 274 -16.37 12.21 16.18
CA ALA A 274 -16.62 11.88 17.58
C ALA A 274 -15.36 12.01 18.44
N GLU A 275 -14.21 11.49 17.98
CA GLU A 275 -12.91 11.65 18.65
C GLU A 275 -12.53 13.13 18.82
N SER A 276 -12.76 13.94 17.79
CA SER A 276 -12.48 15.37 17.80
C SER A 276 -13.35 16.15 18.80
N LEU A 277 -14.63 15.77 18.94
CA LEU A 277 -15.55 16.36 19.91
C LEU A 277 -15.17 16.01 21.35
N VAL A 278 -14.76 14.76 21.61
CA VAL A 278 -14.29 14.33 22.94
C VAL A 278 -13.04 15.09 23.34
N ALA A 279 -12.05 15.20 22.43
CA ALA A 279 -10.81 15.93 22.69
C ALA A 279 -11.05 17.40 23.06
N ARG A 280 -12.02 18.06 22.40
CA ARG A 280 -12.41 19.44 22.74
C ARG A 280 -13.06 19.54 24.10
N ARG A 281 -13.92 18.58 24.49
CA ARG A 281 -14.58 18.60 25.80
C ARG A 281 -13.63 18.39 26.97
N CYS A 282 -12.53 17.65 26.78
CA CYS A 282 -11.53 17.43 27.83
C CYS A 282 -10.54 18.60 27.99
N ALA A 283 -10.53 19.56 27.06
CA ALA A 283 -9.64 20.72 27.09
C ALA A 283 -10.24 21.95 27.82
N TYR A 284 -11.48 21.84 28.31
CA TYR A 284 -12.19 22.86 29.09
C TYR A 284 -12.56 22.30 30.47
#